data_AF-A0A401PHE1-F1
#
_entry.id   AF-A0A401PHE1-F1
#
_cell.length_a   1.000
_cell.length_b   1.000
_cell.length_c   1.000
_cell.angle_alpha   90.00
_cell.angle_beta   90.00
_cell.angle_gamma   90.00
#
_symmetry.space_group_name_H-M   'P 1'
#
loop_
_entity.id
_entity.type
_entity.pdbx_description
1 polymer ?
#
loop_
_entity_poly.entity_id
_entity_poly.type
_entity_poly.pdbx_seq_one_letter_code
_entity_poly.pdbx_strand_id
1 'polypeptide(L)'
;MYGSKSMAQRARTMALYNPIPVRQNCFTVNRSLFIFSEDNIIRKYAKRITEWPPFEYMILATIIANCIVLALEQHLPDGDKTPMSERLDDTEPYFIGIFCFEAGIKIIALGFAFHKGSYLRNGWNVMDFVVVLTGILATVGTDFDLRTLRAVRVLRPLKLVSGIPSLQVVLKSIMKAMVPLLQIGLLLFFAIVMFAIIGLEFYMGKFHHTCFNKETNQQVTDFPCGSRECPNGTECGGYWTGPSYGITNFDNILFAVLTVFQCITMEGWTDILYNANDALGNAWNWLYFIPLIIIGSFFMLNLVLGVLSGNTKEEFSKGAGIIVLLQNGYLL
;
A
#
# COMPACT_ATOMS: atom_id res chain seq x y z
N MET A 1 -53.31 21.29 -38.77
CA MET A 1 -53.61 19.98 -38.19
C MET A 1 -52.78 19.79 -36.92
N TYR A 2 -53.34 20.13 -35.75
CA TYR A 2 -52.68 19.93 -34.47
C TYR A 2 -53.12 18.57 -33.91
N GLY A 3 -52.25 17.56 -34.03
CA GLY A 3 -52.53 16.18 -33.63
C GLY A 3 -52.36 15.97 -32.13
N SER A 4 -53.45 15.50 -31.50
CA SER A 4 -53.60 14.94 -30.15
C SER A 4 -52.35 14.25 -29.57
N LYS A 5 -51.73 14.85 -28.54
CA LYS A 5 -50.82 14.14 -27.63
C LYS A 5 -51.64 13.28 -26.66
N SER A 6 -51.37 11.97 -26.66
CA SER A 6 -52.04 10.96 -25.83
C SER A 6 -52.02 11.31 -24.33
N MET A 7 -53.12 11.04 -23.63
CA MET A 7 -53.28 11.22 -22.17
C MET A 7 -52.15 10.59 -21.35
N ALA A 8 -51.51 9.53 -21.86
CA ALA A 8 -50.37 8.87 -21.22
C ALA A 8 -49.11 9.76 -21.17
N GLN A 9 -48.90 10.64 -22.16
CA GLN A 9 -47.78 11.59 -22.17
C GLN A 9 -48.02 12.77 -21.21
N ARG A 10 -49.27 13.21 -21.05
CA ARG A 10 -49.64 14.23 -20.04
C ARG A 10 -49.52 13.71 -18.61
N ALA A 11 -49.86 12.44 -18.37
CA ALA A 11 -49.68 11.80 -17.07
C ALA A 11 -48.19 11.67 -16.68
N ARG A 12 -47.30 11.36 -17.64
CA ARG A 12 -45.84 11.31 -17.40
C ARG A 12 -45.24 12.68 -17.08
N THR A 13 -45.71 13.75 -17.71
CA THR A 13 -45.20 15.11 -17.39
C THR A 13 -45.73 15.66 -16.07
N MET A 14 -46.93 15.24 -15.62
CA MET A 14 -47.47 15.65 -14.31
C MET A 14 -46.82 14.90 -13.13
N ALA A 15 -46.36 13.66 -13.34
CA ALA A 15 -45.62 12.90 -12.32
C ALA A 15 -44.23 13.50 -12.00
N LEU A 16 -43.66 14.31 -12.91
CA LEU A 16 -42.40 15.02 -12.70
C LEU A 16 -42.51 16.26 -11.80
N TYR A 17 -43.73 16.75 -11.52
CA TYR A 17 -43.93 18.00 -10.76
C TYR A 17 -44.52 17.80 -9.36
N ASN A 18 -44.89 16.57 -8.99
CA ASN A 18 -45.38 16.28 -7.65
C ASN A 18 -44.59 15.12 -7.05
N PRO A 19 -43.49 15.38 -6.32
CA PRO A 19 -42.85 14.32 -5.56
C PRO A 19 -43.84 13.89 -4.48
N ILE A 20 -44.47 12.73 -4.68
CA ILE A 20 -45.15 11.99 -3.62
C ILE A 20 -44.18 11.98 -2.44
N PRO A 21 -44.54 12.50 -1.25
CA PRO A 21 -43.66 12.48 -0.11
C PRO A 21 -43.50 11.02 0.31
N VAL A 22 -42.48 10.37 -0.25
CA VAL A 22 -42.04 9.05 0.20
C VAL A 22 -41.75 9.25 1.68
N ARG A 23 -42.49 8.56 2.56
CA ARG A 23 -42.22 8.50 4.00
C ARG A 23 -40.73 8.25 4.18
N GLN A 24 -39.98 9.33 4.46
CA GLN A 24 -38.56 9.22 4.75
C GLN A 24 -38.49 8.54 6.11
N ASN A 25 -37.84 7.37 6.16
CA ASN A 25 -37.62 6.66 7.41
C ASN A 25 -37.02 7.62 8.44
N CYS A 26 -37.47 7.54 9.70
CA CYS A 26 -36.99 8.39 10.79
C CYS A 26 -35.45 8.41 10.92
N PHE A 27 -34.77 7.36 10.44
CA PHE A 27 -33.32 7.23 10.37
C PHE A 27 -32.62 8.03 9.26
N THR A 28 -33.36 8.60 8.32
CA THR A 28 -32.82 9.40 7.19
C THR A 28 -32.96 10.90 7.39
N VAL A 29 -33.52 11.36 8.52
CA VAL A 29 -33.69 12.79 8.82
C VAL A 29 -32.36 13.40 9.22
N ASN A 30 -31.84 14.31 8.38
CA ASN A 30 -30.58 15.08 8.46
C ASN A 30 -30.15 15.59 9.86
N ARG A 31 -29.77 14.70 10.77
CA ARG A 31 -29.31 15.02 12.13
C ARG A 31 -27.87 14.54 12.34
N SER A 32 -26.90 15.44 12.40
CA SER A 32 -25.55 15.05 12.83
C SER A 32 -25.59 14.60 14.31
N LEU A 33 -25.04 13.42 14.61
CA LEU A 33 -24.91 12.86 15.96
C LEU A 33 -26.24 12.65 16.73
N PHE A 34 -27.37 12.43 16.04
CA PHE A 34 -28.72 12.31 16.63
C PHE A 34 -29.24 13.55 17.40
N ILE A 35 -28.38 14.54 17.68
CA ILE A 35 -28.68 15.73 18.50
C ILE A 35 -28.76 17.01 17.65
N PHE A 36 -28.01 17.14 16.54
CA PHE A 36 -27.94 18.39 15.77
C PHE A 36 -28.82 18.37 14.51
N SER A 37 -29.97 19.05 14.58
CA SER A 37 -30.81 19.34 13.40
C SER A 37 -30.06 20.18 12.36
N GLU A 38 -30.46 20.13 11.08
CA GLU A 38 -29.89 20.91 9.96
C GLU A 38 -29.80 22.42 10.23
N ASP A 39 -30.66 22.93 11.12
CA ASP A 39 -30.78 24.34 11.46
C ASP A 39 -29.92 24.82 12.63
N ASN A 40 -29.17 23.95 13.30
CA ASN A 40 -28.36 24.37 14.44
C ASN A 40 -27.22 25.32 14.00
N ILE A 41 -27.15 26.46 14.68
CA ILE A 41 -26.16 27.53 14.45
C ILE A 41 -24.73 26.95 14.47
N ILE A 42 -24.45 26.05 15.42
CA ILE A 42 -23.16 25.36 15.58
C ILE A 42 -22.77 24.59 14.30
N ARG A 43 -23.73 23.91 13.65
CA ARG A 43 -23.46 23.16 12.41
C ARG A 43 -23.24 24.11 11.22
N LYS A 44 -23.98 25.22 11.15
CA LYS A 44 -23.79 26.26 10.11
C LYS A 44 -22.43 26.93 10.24
N TYR A 45 -22.00 27.25 11.47
CA TYR A 45 -20.65 27.77 11.72
C TYR A 45 -19.56 26.73 11.42
N ALA A 46 -19.74 25.47 11.84
CA ALA A 46 -18.78 24.40 11.54
C ALA A 46 -18.60 24.20 10.03
N LYS A 47 -19.70 24.17 9.26
CA LYS A 47 -19.64 24.12 7.79
C LYS A 47 -18.89 25.33 7.20
N ARG A 48 -19.21 26.54 7.68
CA ARG A 48 -18.54 27.76 7.24
C ARG A 48 -17.04 27.72 7.52
N ILE A 49 -16.60 27.19 8.66
CA ILE A 49 -15.18 27.04 9.02
C ILE A 49 -14.51 25.97 8.16
N THR A 50 -15.15 24.82 7.91
CA THR A 50 -14.56 23.78 7.06
C THR A 50 -14.45 24.17 5.60
N GLU A 51 -15.34 25.02 5.11
CA GLU A 51 -15.33 25.53 3.73
C GLU A 51 -14.41 26.75 3.55
N TRP A 52 -13.78 27.24 4.63
CA TRP A 52 -12.88 28.39 4.56
C TRP A 52 -11.53 28.00 3.94
N PRO A 53 -11.11 28.63 2.82
CA PRO A 53 -9.83 28.30 2.18
C PRO A 53 -8.60 28.43 3.09
N PRO A 54 -8.49 29.45 3.98
CA PRO A 54 -7.35 29.54 4.90
C PRO A 54 -7.25 28.38 5.89
N PHE A 55 -8.40 27.79 6.27
CA PHE A 55 -8.42 26.65 7.18
C PHE A 55 -7.76 25.43 6.53
N GLU A 56 -8.04 25.18 5.25
CA GLU A 56 -7.38 24.11 4.48
C GLU A 56 -5.86 24.31 4.38
N TYR A 57 -5.41 25.54 4.07
CA TYR A 57 -3.97 25.85 4.01
C TYR A 57 -3.27 25.72 5.37
N MET A 58 -3.94 26.09 6.46
CA MET A 58 -3.41 25.91 7.82
C MET A 58 -3.20 24.44 8.17
N ILE A 59 -4.17 23.57 7.86
CA ILE A 59 -4.05 22.12 8.07
C ILE A 59 -2.94 21.54 7.20
N LEU A 60 -2.87 21.96 5.93
CA LEU A 60 -1.80 21.52 5.03
C LEU A 60 -0.41 21.92 5.55
N ALA A 61 -0.23 23.17 5.98
CA ALA A 61 1.02 23.64 6.58
C ALA A 61 1.39 22.85 7.85
N THR A 62 0.38 22.51 8.67
CA THR A 62 0.57 21.68 9.88
C THR A 62 1.03 20.27 9.53
N ILE A 63 0.48 19.66 8.46
CA ILE A 63 0.91 18.35 7.96
C ILE A 63 2.37 18.41 7.51
N ILE A 64 2.74 19.43 6.73
CA ILE A 64 4.12 19.60 6.24
C ILE A 64 5.09 19.79 7.41
N ALA A 65 4.75 20.64 8.38
CA ALA A 65 5.55 20.83 9.59
C ALA A 65 5.72 19.51 10.36
N ASN A 66 4.66 18.71 10.49
CA ASN A 66 4.75 17.40 11.14
C ASN A 66 5.64 16.41 10.36
N CYS A 67 5.60 16.42 9.03
CA CYS A 67 6.50 15.61 8.21
C CYS A 67 7.97 16.03 8.39
N ILE A 68 8.25 17.33 8.52
CA ILE A 68 9.61 17.84 8.78
C ILE A 68 10.10 17.37 10.15
N VAL A 69 9.25 17.47 11.19
CA VAL A 69 9.57 16.96 12.52
C VAL A 69 9.89 15.47 12.48
N LEU A 70 9.06 14.66 11.81
CA LEU A 70 9.29 13.23 11.65
C LEU A 70 10.59 12.92 10.88
N ALA A 71 10.94 13.72 9.87
CA ALA A 71 12.17 13.55 9.10
C ALA A 71 13.43 13.91 9.90
N LEU A 72 13.30 14.80 10.90
CA LEU A 72 14.40 15.21 11.78
C LEU A 72 14.57 14.28 13.00
N GLU A 73 13.62 13.37 13.23
CA GLU A 73 13.66 12.41 14.34
C GLU A 73 14.77 11.37 14.11
N GLN A 74 15.74 11.32 15.04
CA GLN A 74 16.86 10.39 14.97
C GLN A 74 16.58 9.14 15.79
N HIS A 75 16.56 7.99 15.12
CA HIS A 75 16.39 6.69 15.76
C HIS A 75 17.77 6.13 16.10
N LEU A 76 18.27 6.43 17.30
CA LEU A 76 19.54 5.87 17.78
C LEU A 76 19.32 4.47 18.39
N PRO A 77 20.32 3.56 18.26
CA PRO A 77 20.30 2.29 18.96
C PRO A 77 20.28 2.49 20.48
N ASP A 78 19.80 1.48 21.21
CA ASP A 78 19.74 1.44 22.68
C ASP A 78 18.85 2.49 23.37
N GLY A 79 17.98 3.16 22.62
CA GLY A 79 17.02 4.11 23.17
C GLY A 79 17.67 5.42 23.64
N ASP A 80 18.91 5.66 23.22
CA ASP A 80 19.58 6.94 23.43
C ASP A 80 18.84 8.04 22.66
N LYS A 81 18.61 9.18 23.29
CA LYS A 81 17.88 10.30 22.68
C LYS A 81 18.77 11.53 22.70
N THR A 82 18.97 12.13 21.53
CA THR A 82 19.61 13.44 21.46
C THR A 82 18.68 14.50 22.09
N PRO A 83 19.23 15.58 22.67
CA PRO A 83 18.42 16.67 23.21
C PRO A 83 17.54 17.34 22.15
N MET A 84 17.90 17.19 20.86
CA MET A 84 17.06 17.58 19.74
C MET A 84 15.83 16.67 19.62
N SER A 85 16.02 15.34 19.65
CA SER A 85 14.91 14.37 19.55
C SER A 85 13.91 14.49 20.69
N GLU A 86 14.38 14.77 21.92
CA GLU A 86 13.50 14.96 23.08
C GLU A 86 12.58 16.18 22.90
N ARG A 87 13.12 17.30 22.39
CA ARG A 87 12.32 18.48 22.08
C ARG A 87 11.32 18.26 20.94
N LEU A 88 11.63 17.36 20.00
CA LEU A 88 10.74 17.02 18.91
C LEU A 88 9.54 16.19 19.41
N ASP A 89 9.77 15.27 20.35
CA ASP A 89 8.69 14.49 20.99
C ASP A 89 7.68 15.41 21.71
N ASP A 90 8.14 16.49 22.35
CA ASP A 90 7.27 17.47 23.02
C ASP A 90 6.33 18.21 22.05
N THR A 91 6.71 18.34 20.77
CA THR A 91 5.87 19.02 19.76
C THR A 91 4.70 18.16 19.29
N GLU A 92 4.77 16.86 19.49
CA GLU A 92 3.81 15.90 18.98
C GLU A 92 2.37 16.04 19.51
N PRO A 93 2.11 16.19 20.83
CA PRO A 93 0.75 16.39 21.33
C PRO A 93 0.07 17.63 20.72
N TYR A 94 0.84 18.66 20.34
CA TYR A 94 0.28 19.85 19.68
C TYR A 94 -0.26 19.52 18.27
N PHE A 95 0.49 18.75 17.47
CA PHE A 95 0.02 18.30 16.15
C PHE A 95 -1.23 17.43 16.25
N ILE A 96 -1.26 16.50 17.21
CA ILE A 96 -2.44 15.64 17.46
C ILE A 96 -3.63 16.49 17.87
N GLY A 97 -3.44 17.51 18.71
CA GLY A 97 -4.48 18.46 19.11
C GLY A 97 -5.11 19.18 17.92
N ILE A 98 -4.29 19.70 17.00
CA ILE A 98 -4.76 20.37 15.78
C ILE A 98 -5.57 19.41 14.89
N PHE A 99 -5.09 18.17 14.70
CA PHE A 99 -5.80 17.18 13.91
C PHE A 99 -7.08 16.68 14.57
N CYS A 100 -7.11 16.57 15.90
CA CYS A 100 -8.31 16.25 16.65
C CYS A 100 -9.37 17.35 16.51
N PHE A 101 -8.93 18.62 16.55
CA PHE A 101 -9.81 19.76 16.33
C PHE A 101 -10.42 19.76 14.92
N GLU A 102 -9.59 19.54 13.89
CA GLU A 102 -10.05 19.42 12.51
C GLU A 102 -11.06 18.28 12.33
N ALA A 103 -10.75 17.08 12.82
CA ALA A 103 -11.66 15.94 12.76
C ALA A 103 -12.97 16.22 13.50
N GLY A 104 -12.90 16.84 14.68
CA GLY A 104 -14.07 17.25 15.46
C GLY A 104 -14.98 18.20 14.70
N ILE A 105 -14.44 19.26 14.09
CA ILE A 105 -15.24 20.21 13.29
C ILE A 105 -15.86 19.50 12.09
N LYS A 106 -15.10 18.68 11.35
CA LYS A 106 -15.62 17.92 10.20
C LYS A 106 -16.75 16.96 10.60
N ILE A 107 -16.63 16.28 11.73
CA ILE A 107 -17.68 15.40 12.26
C ILE A 107 -18.95 16.20 12.61
N ILE A 108 -18.81 17.39 13.20
CA ILE A 108 -19.96 18.25 13.52
C ILE A 108 -20.64 18.78 12.25
N ALA A 109 -19.86 19.18 11.25
CA ALA A 109 -20.34 19.74 9.98
C ALA A 109 -21.07 18.69 9.10
N LEU A 110 -20.45 17.53 8.91
CA LEU A 110 -20.89 16.46 7.98
C LEU A 110 -21.76 15.40 8.67
N GLY A 111 -21.66 15.25 9.98
CA GLY A 111 -22.29 14.17 10.76
C GLY A 111 -21.45 12.88 10.76
N PHE A 112 -21.61 12.08 11.83
CA PHE A 112 -20.72 10.95 12.13
C PHE A 112 -20.83 9.78 11.13
N ALA A 113 -21.95 9.05 11.10
CA ALA A 113 -22.04 7.77 10.35
C ALA A 113 -23.33 7.53 9.55
N PHE A 114 -24.49 8.04 9.99
CA PHE A 114 -25.80 7.51 9.54
C PHE A 114 -26.42 8.27 8.33
N HIS A 115 -25.85 9.38 7.85
CA HIS A 115 -26.37 10.15 6.71
C HIS A 115 -25.64 9.88 5.38
N LYS A 116 -26.35 10.06 4.26
CA LYS A 116 -25.75 10.06 2.91
C LYS A 116 -24.85 11.31 2.79
N GLY A 117 -23.54 11.14 3.00
CA GLY A 117 -22.55 12.22 3.08
C GLY A 117 -21.86 12.36 4.44
N SER A 118 -22.10 11.43 5.37
CA SER A 118 -21.42 11.40 6.67
C SER A 118 -19.91 11.21 6.55
N TYR A 119 -19.20 11.72 7.56
CA TYR A 119 -17.74 11.75 7.66
C TYR A 119 -17.11 10.37 7.41
N LEU A 120 -17.61 9.31 8.06
CA LEU A 120 -17.06 7.95 7.94
C LEU A 120 -17.37 7.24 6.62
N ARG A 121 -18.23 7.79 5.76
CA ARG A 121 -18.55 7.16 4.46
C ARG A 121 -17.57 7.57 3.36
N ASN A 122 -16.80 8.63 3.57
CA ASN A 122 -15.72 9.02 2.68
C ASN A 122 -14.41 8.34 3.13
N GLY A 123 -13.83 7.50 2.26
CA GLY A 123 -12.62 6.73 2.58
C GLY A 123 -11.42 7.60 3.00
N TRP A 124 -11.30 8.81 2.46
CA TRP A 124 -10.24 9.75 2.84
C TRP A 124 -10.41 10.29 4.26
N ASN A 125 -11.64 10.60 4.66
CA ASN A 125 -11.94 11.04 6.02
C ASN A 125 -11.77 9.90 7.04
N VAL A 126 -12.04 8.65 6.64
CA VAL A 126 -11.77 7.47 7.49
C VAL A 126 -10.27 7.33 7.76
N MET A 127 -9.43 7.55 6.75
CA MET A 127 -7.97 7.56 6.92
C MET A 127 -7.54 8.64 7.93
N ASP A 128 -8.04 9.86 7.77
CA ASP A 128 -7.74 10.97 8.69
C ASP A 128 -8.17 10.63 10.14
N PHE A 129 -9.33 9.98 10.29
CA PHE A 129 -9.84 9.55 11.59
C PHE A 129 -8.95 8.49 12.24
N VAL A 130 -8.47 7.51 11.48
CA VAL A 130 -7.54 6.46 11.97
C VAL A 130 -6.24 7.09 12.46
N VAL A 131 -5.70 8.07 11.72
CA VAL A 131 -4.48 8.80 12.11
C VAL A 131 -4.69 9.56 13.43
N VAL A 132 -5.84 10.21 13.63
CA VAL A 132 -6.16 10.90 14.88
C VAL A 132 -6.34 9.92 16.04
N LEU A 133 -7.09 8.83 15.82
CA LEU A 133 -7.37 7.82 16.84
C LEU A 133 -6.10 7.15 17.35
N THR A 134 -5.20 6.76 16.44
CA THR A 134 -3.91 6.16 16.78
C THR A 134 -2.98 7.14 17.50
N GLY A 135 -3.04 8.43 17.15
CA GLY A 135 -2.34 9.50 17.88
C GLY A 135 -2.82 9.64 19.33
N ILE A 136 -4.14 9.64 19.56
CA ILE A 136 -4.72 9.72 20.92
C ILE A 136 -4.39 8.47 21.74
N LEU A 137 -4.48 7.28 21.14
CA LEU A 137 -4.13 6.03 21.82
C LEU A 137 -2.65 6.01 22.25
N ALA A 138 -1.77 6.61 21.45
CA ALA A 138 -0.35 6.74 21.77
C ALA A 138 -0.07 7.69 22.94
N THR A 139 -0.90 8.73 23.16
CA THR A 139 -0.73 9.70 24.26
C THR A 139 -1.41 9.25 25.55
N VAL A 140 -2.51 8.50 25.47
CA VAL A 140 -3.27 8.02 26.65
C VAL A 140 -2.57 6.87 27.38
N GLY A 141 -1.48 6.32 26.83
CA GLY A 141 -0.61 5.40 27.57
C GLY A 141 -1.33 4.10 27.96
N THR A 142 -1.94 3.44 26.98
CA THR A 142 -2.42 2.07 27.16
C THR A 142 -1.22 1.11 27.09
N ASP A 143 -1.23 0.02 27.87
CA ASP A 143 -0.16 -1.00 27.96
C ASP A 143 0.19 -1.70 26.62
N PHE A 144 -0.37 -1.24 25.51
CA PHE A 144 0.03 -1.65 24.18
C PHE A 144 1.45 -1.16 23.89
N ASP A 145 2.23 -2.05 23.28
CA ASP A 145 3.63 -1.84 22.95
C ASP A 145 3.84 -0.52 22.17
N LEU A 146 4.29 0.52 22.88
CA LEU A 146 4.38 1.90 22.40
C LEU A 146 5.21 2.01 21.11
N ARG A 147 6.08 1.04 20.84
CA ARG A 147 6.87 0.93 19.60
C ARG A 147 5.99 0.81 18.35
N THR A 148 4.92 0.03 18.42
CA THR A 148 4.01 -0.17 17.28
C THR A 148 3.18 1.07 17.00
N LEU A 149 2.66 1.73 18.05
CA LEU A 149 1.90 2.97 17.93
C LEU A 149 2.75 4.15 17.44
N ARG A 150 4.05 4.16 17.77
CA ARG A 150 5.02 5.11 17.20
C ARG A 150 5.23 4.89 15.70
N ALA A 151 5.35 3.64 15.25
CA ALA A 151 5.49 3.35 13.82
C ALA A 151 4.28 3.83 12.99
N VAL A 152 3.07 3.77 13.53
CA VAL A 152 1.84 4.24 12.84
C VAL A 152 1.88 5.73 12.48
N ARG A 153 2.71 6.52 13.16
CA ARG A 153 2.91 7.96 12.85
C ARG A 153 3.47 8.17 11.45
N VAL A 154 4.14 7.18 10.86
CA VAL A 154 4.61 7.19 9.45
C VAL A 154 3.47 7.29 8.44
N LEU A 155 2.21 7.05 8.85
CA LEU A 155 1.03 7.20 8.01
C LEU A 155 0.53 8.64 7.93
N ARG A 156 0.96 9.55 8.81
CA ARG A 156 0.54 10.97 8.82
C ARG A 156 0.78 11.71 7.49
N PRO A 157 1.90 11.51 6.77
CA PRO A 157 2.08 12.08 5.44
C PRO A 157 0.99 11.69 4.44
N LEU A 158 0.30 10.54 4.61
CA LEU A 158 -0.83 10.16 3.75
C LEU A 158 -2.01 11.12 3.85
N LYS A 159 -2.13 11.87 4.95
CA LYS A 159 -3.12 12.94 5.10
C LYS A 159 -2.92 14.10 4.11
N LEU A 160 -1.71 14.26 3.57
CA LEU A 160 -1.47 15.19 2.47
C LEU A 160 -2.33 14.83 1.25
N VAL A 161 -2.57 13.53 1.02
CA VAL A 161 -3.42 13.03 -0.06
C VAL A 161 -4.88 13.41 0.18
N SER A 162 -5.40 13.26 1.40
CA SER A 162 -6.77 13.67 1.72
C SER A 162 -6.94 15.20 1.64
N GLY A 163 -5.87 15.97 1.92
CA GLY A 163 -5.86 17.43 1.81
C GLY A 163 -5.76 17.99 0.38
N ILE A 164 -5.12 17.28 -0.57
CA ILE A 164 -4.90 17.78 -1.94
C ILE A 164 -5.76 16.98 -2.95
N PRO A 165 -6.84 17.54 -3.50
CA PRO A 165 -7.74 16.83 -4.42
C PRO A 165 -7.04 16.26 -5.66
N SER A 166 -6.05 16.97 -6.22
CA SER A 166 -5.28 16.51 -7.37
C SER A 166 -4.55 15.18 -7.09
N LEU A 167 -4.01 15.01 -5.88
CA LEU A 167 -3.29 13.79 -5.50
C LEU A 167 -4.26 12.60 -5.31
N GLN A 168 -5.49 12.86 -4.85
CA GLN A 168 -6.53 11.83 -4.78
C GLN A 168 -6.89 11.27 -6.16
N VAL A 169 -6.94 12.13 -7.19
CA VAL A 169 -7.22 11.70 -8.57
C VAL A 169 -6.09 10.82 -9.09
N VAL A 170 -4.85 11.18 -8.81
CA VAL A 170 -3.67 10.37 -9.18
C VAL A 170 -3.72 9.01 -8.50
N LEU A 171 -3.88 8.94 -7.17
CA LEU A 171 -3.91 7.65 -6.47
C LEU A 171 -5.10 6.78 -6.87
N LYS A 172 -6.28 7.36 -7.11
CA LYS A 172 -7.42 6.61 -7.66
C LYS A 172 -7.11 6.00 -9.02
N SER A 173 -6.34 6.71 -9.84
CA SER A 173 -5.91 6.22 -11.15
C SER A 173 -4.93 5.05 -11.01
N ILE A 174 -3.97 5.15 -10.08
CA ILE A 174 -3.05 4.04 -9.75
C ILE A 174 -3.81 2.80 -9.25
N MET A 175 -4.74 2.98 -8.31
CA MET A 175 -5.55 1.88 -7.78
C MET A 175 -6.38 1.18 -8.86
N LYS A 176 -6.89 1.94 -9.83
CA LYS A 176 -7.61 1.38 -10.98
C LYS A 176 -6.69 0.58 -11.91
N ALA A 177 -5.47 1.07 -12.13
CA ALA A 177 -4.46 0.38 -12.93
C ALA A 177 -3.92 -0.89 -12.25
N MET A 178 -3.94 -0.97 -10.91
CA MET A 178 -3.45 -2.14 -10.16
C MET A 178 -4.32 -3.39 -10.33
N VAL A 179 -5.64 -3.25 -10.46
CA VAL A 179 -6.59 -4.38 -10.57
C VAL A 179 -6.26 -5.33 -11.74
N PRO A 180 -6.07 -4.87 -12.99
CA PRO A 180 -5.69 -5.76 -14.09
C PRO A 180 -4.30 -6.39 -13.91
N LEU A 181 -3.37 -5.69 -13.24
CA LEU A 181 -2.04 -6.22 -12.96
C LEU A 181 -2.07 -7.37 -11.96
N LEU A 182 -2.99 -7.35 -11.00
CA LEU A 182 -3.16 -8.42 -10.03
C LEU A 182 -3.45 -9.76 -10.70
N GLN A 183 -4.20 -9.78 -11.82
CA GLN A 183 -4.48 -11.01 -12.56
C GLN A 183 -3.23 -11.62 -13.19
N ILE A 184 -2.37 -10.79 -13.78
CA ILE A 184 -1.07 -11.23 -14.34
C ILE A 184 -0.12 -11.63 -13.20
N GLY A 185 -0.11 -10.85 -12.11
CA GLY A 185 0.68 -11.14 -10.92
C GLY A 185 0.30 -12.46 -10.25
N LEU A 186 -1.00 -12.82 -10.24
CA LEU A 186 -1.46 -14.11 -9.72
C LEU A 186 -0.95 -15.28 -10.57
N LEU A 187 -0.95 -15.14 -11.90
CA LEU A 187 -0.37 -16.15 -12.80
C LEU A 187 1.14 -16.31 -12.55
N LEU A 188 1.87 -15.20 -12.38
CA LEU A 188 3.28 -15.23 -12.03
C LEU A 188 3.51 -15.91 -10.67
N PHE A 189 2.66 -15.63 -9.67
CA PHE A 189 2.75 -16.27 -8.36
C PHE A 189 2.59 -17.79 -8.44
N PHE A 190 1.65 -18.30 -9.24
CA PHE A 190 1.53 -19.74 -9.48
C PHE A 190 2.78 -20.34 -10.15
N ALA A 191 3.37 -19.64 -11.12
CA ALA A 191 4.62 -20.07 -11.74
C ALA A 191 5.77 -20.11 -10.73
N ILE A 192 5.89 -19.09 -9.86
CA ILE A 192 6.87 -19.04 -8.77
C ILE A 192 6.74 -20.25 -7.86
N VAL A 193 5.51 -20.57 -7.42
CA VAL A 193 5.27 -21.72 -6.53
C VAL A 193 5.66 -23.04 -7.21
N MET A 194 5.35 -23.20 -8.50
CA MET A 194 5.75 -24.39 -9.27
C MET A 194 7.28 -24.57 -9.30
N PHE A 195 8.02 -23.51 -9.65
CA PHE A 195 9.49 -23.55 -9.63
C PHE A 195 10.05 -23.74 -8.23
N ALA A 196 9.43 -23.15 -7.21
CA ALA A 196 9.85 -23.32 -5.81
C ALA A 196 9.71 -24.76 -5.33
N ILE A 197 8.64 -25.47 -5.71
CA ILE A 197 8.48 -26.90 -5.40
C ILE A 197 9.56 -27.74 -6.10
N ILE A 198 9.82 -27.48 -7.38
CA ILE A 198 10.89 -28.18 -8.14
C ILE A 198 12.26 -27.92 -7.50
N GLY A 199 12.55 -26.66 -7.15
CA GLY A 199 13.81 -26.27 -6.52
C GLY A 199 13.97 -26.88 -5.13
N LEU A 200 12.89 -26.98 -4.35
CA LEU A 200 12.87 -27.65 -3.05
C LEU A 200 13.30 -29.12 -3.20
N GLU A 201 12.68 -29.86 -4.10
CA GLU A 201 13.02 -31.28 -4.33
C GLU A 201 14.48 -31.49 -4.78
N PHE A 202 15.07 -30.53 -5.51
CA PHE A 202 16.45 -30.63 -5.99
C PHE A 202 17.51 -30.18 -4.97
N TYR A 203 17.21 -29.13 -4.21
CA TYR A 203 18.21 -28.40 -3.42
C TYR A 203 17.99 -28.49 -1.90
N MET A 204 16.98 -29.23 -1.43
CA MET A 204 16.72 -29.41 0.01
C MET A 204 17.96 -29.91 0.75
N GLY A 205 18.36 -29.15 1.78
CA GLY A 205 19.47 -29.46 2.67
C GLY A 205 20.86 -29.31 2.06
N LYS A 206 20.97 -28.88 0.79
CA LYS A 206 22.25 -28.85 0.07
C LYS A 206 23.09 -27.62 0.39
N PHE A 207 22.49 -26.56 0.93
CA PHE A 207 23.18 -25.30 1.23
C PHE A 207 23.70 -25.20 2.67
N HIS A 208 23.73 -26.30 3.41
CA HIS A 208 24.14 -26.31 4.83
C HIS A 208 25.57 -26.79 5.09
N HIS A 209 26.34 -27.09 4.05
CA HIS A 209 27.74 -27.51 4.19
C HIS A 209 28.67 -26.41 3.67
N THR A 210 29.68 -26.06 4.46
CA THR A 210 30.74 -25.11 4.08
C THR A 210 32.11 -25.64 4.53
N CYS A 211 33.18 -24.92 4.21
CA CYS A 211 34.52 -25.31 4.61
C CYS A 211 34.82 -24.85 6.05
N PHE A 212 35.11 -25.82 6.92
CA PHE A 212 35.57 -25.60 8.29
C PHE A 212 37.06 -25.91 8.42
N ASN A 213 37.75 -25.19 9.30
CA ASN A 213 39.14 -25.49 9.61
C ASN A 213 39.23 -26.77 10.47
N LYS A 214 40.09 -27.73 10.07
CA LYS A 214 40.27 -29.02 10.75
C LYS A 214 40.71 -28.91 12.21
N GLU A 215 41.43 -27.84 12.55
CA GLU A 215 42.01 -27.66 13.89
C GLU A 215 41.09 -26.86 14.82
N THR A 216 40.42 -25.83 14.30
CA THR A 216 39.64 -24.89 15.12
C THR A 216 38.13 -25.06 15.00
N ASN A 217 37.64 -25.87 14.05
CA ASN A 217 36.22 -26.00 13.71
C ASN A 217 35.52 -24.64 13.47
N GLN A 218 36.27 -23.65 13.02
CA GLN A 218 35.73 -22.34 12.65
C GLN A 218 35.40 -22.31 11.16
N GLN A 219 34.30 -21.66 10.82
CA GLN A 219 33.92 -21.39 9.43
C GLN A 219 34.98 -20.49 8.79
N VAL A 220 35.48 -20.89 7.61
CA VAL A 220 36.50 -20.12 6.87
C VAL A 220 35.90 -19.44 5.64
N THR A 221 34.84 -20.01 5.06
CA THR A 221 34.26 -19.59 3.78
C THR A 221 32.76 -19.32 3.88
N ASP A 222 32.26 -18.44 3.02
CA ASP A 222 30.84 -18.05 2.92
C ASP A 222 30.11 -18.65 1.71
N PHE A 223 30.70 -19.68 1.09
CA PHE A 223 30.09 -20.43 -0.02
C PHE A 223 29.87 -21.89 0.37
N PRO A 224 28.85 -22.56 -0.18
CA PRO A 224 28.60 -23.96 0.11
C PRO A 224 29.68 -24.86 -0.49
N CYS A 225 29.92 -26.00 0.14
CA CYS A 225 30.86 -27.02 -0.33
C CYS A 225 30.12 -28.33 -0.66
N GLY A 226 30.71 -29.13 -1.54
CA GLY A 226 30.17 -30.42 -1.95
C GLY A 226 30.81 -30.91 -3.24
N SER A 227 30.56 -30.20 -4.34
CA SER A 227 31.31 -30.39 -5.60
C SER A 227 32.53 -29.49 -5.68
N ARG A 228 32.52 -28.33 -5.02
CA ARG A 228 33.68 -27.44 -4.90
C ARG A 228 34.61 -27.95 -3.81
N GLU A 229 35.89 -28.10 -4.15
CA GLU A 229 36.92 -28.48 -3.20
C GLU A 229 37.23 -27.31 -2.25
N CYS A 230 37.35 -27.64 -0.96
CA CYS A 230 37.72 -26.70 0.08
C CYS A 230 39.23 -26.39 0.05
N PRO A 231 39.67 -25.19 0.47
CA PRO A 231 41.08 -24.84 0.57
C PRO A 231 41.92 -25.81 1.44
N ASN A 232 43.22 -25.88 1.17
CA ASN A 232 44.14 -26.73 1.96
C ASN A 232 44.04 -26.43 3.47
N GLY A 233 43.92 -27.49 4.27
CA GLY A 233 43.75 -27.38 5.73
C GLY A 233 42.31 -27.22 6.20
N THR A 234 41.34 -27.14 5.28
CA THR A 234 39.90 -27.13 5.62
C THR A 234 39.22 -28.42 5.16
N GLU A 235 38.08 -28.74 5.77
CA GLU A 235 37.23 -29.87 5.39
C GLU A 235 35.81 -29.38 5.11
N CYS A 236 35.18 -30.00 4.11
CA CYS A 236 33.77 -29.75 3.80
C CYS A 236 32.92 -30.50 4.81
N GLY A 237 32.16 -29.77 5.61
CA GLY A 237 31.39 -30.38 6.69
C GLY A 237 30.71 -29.32 7.56
N GLY A 238 30.38 -29.71 8.79
CA GLY A 238 29.71 -28.86 9.77
C GLY A 238 28.31 -28.39 9.35
N TYR A 239 27.57 -27.85 10.31
CA TYR A 239 26.31 -27.19 10.05
C TYR A 239 26.56 -25.70 9.80
N TRP A 240 26.22 -25.24 8.60
CA TRP A 240 26.21 -23.84 8.23
C TRP A 240 24.76 -23.36 8.08
N THR A 241 24.48 -22.15 8.53
CA THR A 241 23.15 -21.52 8.39
C THR A 241 22.73 -21.35 6.94
N GLY A 242 23.68 -21.34 5.99
CA GLY A 242 23.44 -21.14 4.58
C GLY A 242 23.75 -19.72 4.11
N PRO A 243 23.72 -19.46 2.79
CA PRO A 243 24.07 -18.17 2.23
C PRO A 243 23.09 -17.08 2.70
N SER A 244 23.55 -15.83 2.74
CA SER A 244 22.76 -14.68 3.21
C SER A 244 22.13 -14.90 4.59
N TYR A 245 22.90 -15.44 5.54
CA TYR A 245 22.44 -15.78 6.89
C TYR A 245 21.27 -16.77 6.93
N GLY A 246 21.20 -17.67 5.95
CA GLY A 246 20.14 -18.68 5.84
C GLY A 246 18.85 -18.18 5.21
N ILE A 247 18.83 -17.01 4.57
CA ILE A 247 17.63 -16.51 3.86
C ILE A 247 17.46 -17.21 2.51
N THR A 248 18.56 -17.38 1.78
CA THR A 248 18.57 -17.98 0.44
C THR A 248 18.77 -19.50 0.54
N ASN A 249 17.67 -20.22 0.72
CA ASN A 249 17.66 -21.68 0.80
C ASN A 249 16.41 -22.29 0.14
N PHE A 250 16.44 -23.60 -0.05
CA PHE A 250 15.36 -24.38 -0.64
C PHE A 250 14.80 -25.41 0.36
N ASP A 251 14.97 -25.21 1.67
CA ASP A 251 14.61 -26.21 2.68
C ASP A 251 13.13 -26.17 3.03
N ASN A 252 12.50 -25.01 2.90
CA ASN A 252 11.07 -24.80 3.10
C ASN A 252 10.47 -24.07 1.92
N ILE A 253 9.19 -24.34 1.63
CA ILE A 253 8.47 -23.73 0.51
C ILE A 253 8.50 -22.18 0.55
N LEU A 254 8.43 -21.57 1.73
CA LEU A 254 8.45 -20.10 1.86
C LEU A 254 9.80 -19.50 1.44
N PHE A 255 10.92 -20.09 1.88
CA PHE A 255 12.26 -19.66 1.50
C PHE A 255 12.57 -19.99 0.04
N ALA A 256 12.08 -21.12 -0.47
CA ALA A 256 12.18 -21.47 -1.89
C ALA A 256 11.43 -20.45 -2.76
N VAL A 257 10.20 -20.06 -2.37
CA VAL A 257 9.43 -19.01 -3.06
C VAL A 257 10.17 -17.67 -3.05
N LEU A 258 10.78 -17.28 -1.91
CA LEU A 258 11.57 -16.05 -1.81
C LEU A 258 12.81 -16.09 -2.71
N THR A 259 13.55 -17.19 -2.70
CA THR A 259 14.75 -17.40 -3.52
C THR A 259 14.41 -17.40 -5.01
N VAL A 260 13.32 -18.06 -5.41
CA VAL A 260 12.82 -18.05 -6.80
C VAL A 260 12.36 -16.66 -7.22
N PHE A 261 11.67 -15.93 -6.32
CA PHE A 261 11.28 -14.54 -6.56
C PHE A 261 12.50 -13.65 -6.80
N GLN A 262 13.54 -13.75 -5.96
CA GLN A 262 14.81 -13.05 -6.16
C GLN A 262 15.41 -13.38 -7.54
N CYS A 263 15.47 -14.66 -7.92
CA CYS A 263 15.94 -15.05 -9.26
C CYS A 263 15.15 -14.40 -10.40
N ILE A 264 13.82 -14.37 -10.33
CA ILE A 264 12.96 -13.79 -11.37
C ILE A 264 13.14 -12.28 -11.50
N THR A 265 13.47 -11.58 -10.40
CA THR A 265 13.80 -10.15 -10.44
C THR A 265 15.16 -9.86 -11.09
N MET A 266 15.90 -10.89 -11.50
CA MET A 266 17.26 -10.80 -12.05
C MET A 266 18.30 -10.21 -11.10
N GLU A 267 18.02 -10.20 -9.80
CA GLU A 267 18.91 -9.73 -8.76
C GLU A 267 19.54 -10.94 -8.06
N GLY A 268 20.87 -10.99 -7.94
CA GLY A 268 21.58 -12.06 -7.22
C GLY A 268 21.42 -13.49 -7.76
N TRP A 269 20.77 -13.70 -8.92
CA TRP A 269 20.43 -15.03 -9.41
C TRP A 269 21.65 -15.89 -9.80
N THR A 270 22.72 -15.25 -10.26
CA THR A 270 23.98 -15.93 -10.56
C THR A 270 24.65 -16.48 -9.31
N ASP A 271 24.52 -15.78 -8.18
CA ASP A 271 25.12 -16.20 -6.91
C ASP A 271 24.41 -17.45 -6.39
N ILE A 272 23.08 -17.51 -6.53
CA ILE A 272 22.28 -18.69 -6.20
C ILE A 272 22.65 -19.88 -7.11
N LEU A 273 22.84 -19.64 -8.41
CA LEU A 273 23.33 -20.65 -9.35
C LEU A 273 24.73 -21.15 -8.97
N TYR A 274 25.66 -20.26 -8.63
CA TYR A 274 27.01 -20.65 -8.22
C TYR A 274 27.01 -21.40 -6.90
N ASN A 275 26.18 -21.00 -5.94
CA ASN A 275 25.99 -21.75 -4.69
C ASN A 275 25.45 -23.17 -4.97
N ALA A 276 24.50 -23.32 -5.91
CA ALA A 276 24.04 -24.63 -6.33
C ALA A 276 25.13 -25.46 -7.03
N ASN A 277 25.96 -24.82 -7.86
CA ASN A 277 27.09 -25.48 -8.53
C ASN A 277 28.17 -25.92 -7.55
N ASP A 278 28.47 -25.11 -6.55
CA ASP A 278 29.47 -25.43 -5.54
C ASP A 278 29.00 -26.56 -4.63
N ALA A 279 27.69 -26.66 -4.35
CA ALA A 279 27.09 -27.72 -3.55
C ALA A 279 26.93 -29.06 -4.31
N LEU A 280 26.40 -29.04 -5.54
CA LEU A 280 25.96 -30.25 -6.27
C LEU A 280 26.73 -30.52 -7.57
N GLY A 281 27.51 -29.56 -8.05
CA GLY A 281 28.22 -29.61 -9.33
C GLY A 281 27.45 -28.93 -10.48
N ASN A 282 28.19 -28.51 -11.52
CA ASN A 282 27.66 -27.66 -12.60
C ASN A 282 26.83 -28.42 -13.67
N ALA A 283 26.79 -29.75 -13.65
CA ALA A 283 26.29 -30.53 -14.78
C ALA A 283 24.79 -30.30 -15.09
N TRP A 284 23.95 -30.14 -14.06
CA TRP A 284 22.49 -30.16 -14.21
C TRP A 284 21.77 -28.90 -13.72
N ASN A 285 22.42 -28.04 -12.93
CA ASN A 285 21.77 -26.86 -12.33
C ASN A 285 21.29 -25.84 -13.36
N TRP A 286 22.02 -25.67 -14.47
CA TRP A 286 21.64 -24.74 -15.52
C TRP A 286 20.28 -25.10 -16.17
N LEU A 287 19.86 -26.37 -16.16
CA LEU A 287 18.54 -26.79 -16.66
C LEU A 287 17.39 -26.28 -15.81
N TYR A 288 17.64 -25.98 -14.53
CA TYR A 288 16.64 -25.38 -13.66
C TYR A 288 16.67 -23.84 -13.77
N PHE A 289 17.84 -23.23 -13.63
CA PHE A 289 17.97 -21.77 -13.56
C PHE A 289 17.73 -21.07 -14.90
N ILE A 290 18.17 -21.63 -16.04
CA ILE A 290 18.00 -20.97 -17.34
C ILE A 290 16.51 -20.85 -17.74
N PRO A 291 15.69 -21.92 -17.69
CA PRO A 291 14.26 -21.80 -17.94
C PRO A 291 13.55 -20.88 -16.94
N LEU A 292 13.95 -20.92 -15.66
CA LEU A 292 13.41 -20.03 -14.64
C LEU A 292 13.62 -18.56 -15.01
N ILE A 293 14.83 -18.17 -15.42
CA ILE A 293 15.15 -16.80 -15.82
C ILE A 293 14.44 -16.41 -17.12
N ILE A 294 14.42 -17.28 -18.13
CA ILE A 294 13.73 -17.00 -19.40
C ILE A 294 12.23 -16.77 -19.16
N ILE A 295 11.59 -17.67 -18.42
CA ILE A 295 10.16 -17.57 -18.12
C ILE A 295 9.90 -16.36 -17.23
N GLY A 296 10.66 -16.18 -16.15
CA GLY A 296 10.52 -15.07 -15.21
C GLY A 296 10.72 -13.71 -15.86
N SER A 297 11.77 -13.56 -16.66
CA SER A 297 12.07 -12.32 -17.41
C SER A 297 11.00 -11.97 -18.43
N PHE A 298 10.50 -12.96 -19.16
CA PHE A 298 9.39 -12.78 -20.10
C PHE A 298 8.14 -12.28 -19.38
N PHE A 299 7.82 -12.84 -18.20
CA PHE A 299 6.72 -12.35 -17.38
C PHE A 299 6.94 -10.92 -16.87
N MET A 300 8.14 -10.57 -16.41
CA MET A 300 8.47 -9.21 -15.97
C MET A 300 8.32 -8.20 -17.10
N LEU A 301 8.80 -8.51 -18.30
CA LEU A 301 8.63 -7.68 -19.48
C LEU A 301 7.14 -7.54 -19.87
N ASN A 302 6.39 -8.63 -19.85
CA ASN A 302 4.96 -8.60 -20.15
C ASN A 302 4.16 -7.81 -19.12
N LEU A 303 4.58 -7.81 -17.85
CA LEU A 303 3.98 -6.98 -16.81
C LEU A 303 4.23 -5.50 -17.10
N VAL A 304 5.46 -5.11 -17.42
CA VAL A 304 5.80 -3.72 -17.82
C VAL A 304 5.00 -3.29 -19.05
N LEU A 305 4.95 -4.13 -20.09
CA LEU A 305 4.17 -3.86 -21.30
C LEU A 305 2.65 -3.80 -21.02
N GLY A 306 2.15 -4.63 -20.10
CA GLY A 306 0.76 -4.63 -19.65
C GLY A 306 0.38 -3.33 -18.96
N VAL A 307 1.22 -2.82 -18.05
CA VAL A 307 1.03 -1.52 -17.39
C VAL A 307 0.99 -0.39 -18.41
N LEU A 308 2.00 -0.34 -19.29
CA LEU A 308 2.13 0.72 -20.29
C LEU A 308 0.94 0.69 -21.27
N SER A 309 0.60 -0.49 -21.82
CA SER A 309 -0.50 -0.64 -22.76
C SER A 309 -1.86 -0.32 -22.14
N GLY A 310 -2.09 -0.72 -20.88
CA GLY A 310 -3.33 -0.43 -20.16
C GLY A 310 -3.55 1.07 -19.99
N ASN A 311 -2.52 1.78 -19.54
CA ASN A 311 -2.57 3.23 -19.33
C ASN A 311 -2.80 3.97 -20.66
N THR A 312 -2.05 3.60 -21.70
CA THR A 312 -2.17 4.19 -23.03
C THR A 312 -3.56 3.97 -23.64
N LYS A 313 -4.13 2.76 -23.53
CA LYS A 313 -5.49 2.47 -24.02
C LYS A 313 -6.57 3.26 -23.29
N GLU A 314 -6.44 3.43 -21.97
CA GLU A 314 -7.41 4.20 -21.20
C GLU A 314 -7.37 5.69 -21.56
N GLU A 315 -6.18 6.26 -21.76
CA GLU A 315 -6.03 7.66 -22.21
C GLU A 315 -6.56 7.87 -23.63
N PHE A 316 -6.25 6.98 -24.57
CA PHE A 316 -6.79 7.05 -25.93
C PHE A 316 -8.31 6.89 -25.97
N SER A 317 -8.90 6.02 -25.15
CA SER A 317 -10.35 5.85 -25.08
C SER A 317 -11.05 7.11 -24.54
N LYS A 318 -10.47 7.78 -23.53
CA LYS A 318 -10.98 9.07 -23.02
C LYS A 318 -10.89 10.17 -24.08
N GLY A 319 -9.76 10.27 -24.79
CA GLY A 319 -9.56 11.25 -25.86
C GLY A 319 -10.51 11.03 -27.04
N ALA A 320 -10.69 9.78 -27.48
CA ALA A 320 -11.63 9.42 -28.54
C ALA A 320 -13.10 9.71 -28.14
N GLY A 321 -13.48 9.46 -26.88
CA GLY A 321 -14.80 9.80 -26.37
C GLY A 321 -15.09 11.30 -26.41
N ILE A 322 -14.10 12.15 -26.08
CA ILE A 322 -14.22 13.61 -26.16
C ILE A 322 -14.39 14.06 -27.63
N ILE A 323 -13.61 13.48 -28.56
CA ILE A 323 -13.72 13.81 -30.00
C ILE A 323 -15.10 13.42 -30.55
N VAL A 324 -15.63 12.25 -30.17
CA VAL A 324 -16.98 11.80 -30.58
C VAL A 324 -18.08 12.69 -29.99
N LEU A 325 -17.92 13.18 -28.76
CA LEU A 325 -18.86 14.14 -28.16
C LEU A 325 -18.81 15.52 -28.83
N LEU A 326 -17.61 15.97 -29.23
CA LEU A 326 -17.44 17.20 -30.01
C LEU A 326 -18.05 17.08 -31.42
N GLN A 327 -17.87 15.94 -32.10
CA GLN A 327 -18.45 15.70 -33.43
C GLN A 327 -19.98 15.56 -33.41
N ASN A 328 -20.57 15.08 -32.31
CA ASN A 328 -22.02 14.94 -32.17
C ASN A 328 -22.72 16.16 -31.52
N GLY A 329 -22.00 17.26 -31.28
CA GLY A 329 -22.60 18.53 -30.83
C GLY A 329 -23.15 18.51 -29.41
N TYR A 330 -22.73 17.58 -28.54
CA TYR A 330 -23.23 17.45 -27.16
C TYR A 330 -22.48 18.31 -26.13
N LEU A 331 -21.46 19.07 -26.55
CA LEU A 331 -20.59 19.88 -25.68
C LEU A 331 -20.62 21.39 -25.99
N LEU A 332 -21.63 21.83 -26.75
CA LEU A 332 -22.10 23.22 -26.87
C LEU A 332 -23.43 23.34 -26.12
#